data_AF-A0A1B7MX24-F1
#
_entry.id   AF-A0A1B7MX24-F1
#
_cell.length_a   1.000
_cell.length_b   1.000
_cell.length_c   1.000
_cell.angle_alpha   90.00
_cell.angle_beta   90.00
_cell.angle_gamma   90.00
#
_symmetry.space_group_name_H-M   'P 1'
#
loop_
_entity.id
_entity.type
_entity.pdbx_description
1 polymer ?
#
loop_
_entity_poly.entity_id
_entity_poly.type
_entity_poly.pdbx_seq_one_letter_code
_entity_poly.pdbx_strand_id
1 'polypeptide(L)'
;MSAFPSSGVYAIKFVKLGCYAAIPKGENILEGLYRTMEPVAIKWELKYVDESTDERVCTLTDIDSEDCLGVASVQSNMPVQRMSPTQEWKLKRTDEGFAIYQVANDITYAWSLSQAGEPVLISESMPLQSWAFE
;
A
#
# COMPACT_ATOMS: atom_id res chain seq x y z
N MET A 1 11.66 -17.34 -12.03
CA MET A 1 11.77 -15.86 -12.13
C MET A 1 11.10 -15.30 -10.89
N SER A 2 11.77 -14.42 -10.14
CA SER A 2 11.33 -14.02 -8.78
C SER A 2 9.85 -13.60 -8.75
N ALA A 3 9.06 -14.23 -7.86
CA ALA A 3 7.60 -14.20 -7.86
C ALA A 3 7.00 -12.92 -7.21
N PHE A 4 7.83 -12.06 -6.60
CA PHE A 4 7.45 -10.85 -5.87
C PHE A 4 8.55 -9.77 -6.02
N PRO A 5 8.26 -8.47 -5.77
CA PRO A 5 9.31 -7.46 -5.70
C PRO A 5 10.36 -7.86 -4.66
N SER A 6 11.60 -7.41 -4.82
CA SER A 6 12.62 -7.61 -3.77
C SER A 6 12.39 -6.60 -2.64
N SER A 7 12.98 -6.79 -1.47
CA SER A 7 13.01 -5.69 -0.49
C SER A 7 13.80 -4.50 -1.06
N GLY A 8 13.33 -3.28 -0.81
CA GLY A 8 13.88 -2.08 -1.43
C GLY A 8 12.94 -0.90 -1.37
N VAL A 9 13.33 0.20 -2.00
CA VAL A 9 12.54 1.45 -2.02
C VAL A 9 11.77 1.55 -3.34
N TYR A 10 10.46 1.70 -3.25
CA TYR A 10 9.56 1.68 -4.40
C TYR A 10 8.62 2.86 -4.43
N ALA A 11 8.28 3.31 -5.64
CA ALA A 11 7.04 4.03 -5.88
C ALA A 11 5.92 3.02 -6.12
N ILE A 12 4.83 3.12 -5.36
CA ILE A 12 3.70 2.19 -5.45
C ILE A 12 2.62 2.82 -6.33
N LYS A 13 2.37 2.25 -7.49
CA LYS A 13 1.45 2.79 -8.49
C LYS A 13 0.17 1.99 -8.56
N PHE A 14 -0.98 2.65 -8.52
CA PHE A 14 -2.25 2.02 -8.83
C PHE A 14 -2.32 1.76 -10.33
N VAL A 15 -2.39 0.49 -10.74
CA VAL A 15 -2.28 0.11 -12.15
C VAL A 15 -3.40 0.72 -12.99
N LYS A 16 -4.65 0.67 -12.49
CA LYS A 16 -5.83 1.11 -13.25
C LYS A 16 -5.85 2.61 -13.53
N LEU A 17 -5.47 3.44 -12.57
CA LEU A 17 -5.51 4.91 -12.71
C LEU A 17 -4.16 5.52 -13.07
N GLY A 18 -3.06 4.76 -12.92
CA GLY A 18 -1.71 5.24 -13.21
C GLY A 18 -1.18 6.30 -12.22
N CYS A 19 -1.89 6.55 -11.12
CA CYS A 19 -1.45 7.40 -10.01
C CYS A 19 -0.64 6.59 -8.98
N TYR A 20 0.03 7.28 -8.07
CA TYR A 20 0.91 6.69 -7.06
C TYR A 20 0.29 6.86 -5.68
N ALA A 21 0.41 5.82 -4.85
CA ALA A 21 0.12 5.88 -3.43
C ALA A 21 1.18 6.76 -2.75
N ALA A 22 0.77 7.93 -2.31
CA ALA A 22 1.70 8.96 -1.89
C ALA A 22 1.06 9.89 -0.85
N ILE A 23 1.88 10.51 0.01
CA ILE A 23 1.38 11.42 1.04
C ILE A 23 1.74 12.86 0.70
N PRO A 24 0.76 13.78 0.61
CA PRO A 24 1.02 15.21 0.45
C PRO A 24 1.88 15.77 1.58
N LYS A 25 2.64 16.84 1.30
CA LYS A 25 3.47 17.49 2.32
C LYS A 25 2.61 18.01 3.48
N GLY A 26 2.98 17.61 4.71
CA GLY A 26 2.29 18.03 5.94
C GLY A 26 1.07 17.17 6.29
N GLU A 27 0.72 16.21 5.45
CA GLU A 27 -0.36 15.26 5.69
C GLU A 27 0.18 13.91 6.20
N ASN A 28 -0.74 13.08 6.70
CA ASN A 28 -0.46 11.70 7.11
C ASN A 28 -1.24 10.67 6.31
N ILE A 29 -2.21 11.07 5.50
CA ILE A 29 -3.09 10.16 4.76
C ILE A 29 -2.49 9.87 3.38
N LEU A 30 -2.51 8.59 3.02
CA LEU A 30 -2.09 8.11 1.71
C LEU A 30 -3.17 8.42 0.68
N GLU A 31 -2.78 9.09 -0.40
CA GLU A 31 -3.66 9.49 -1.50
C GLU A 31 -3.15 8.96 -2.84
N GLY A 32 -4.02 8.89 -3.83
CA GLY A 32 -3.65 8.54 -5.21
C GLY A 32 -3.21 9.76 -6.03
N LEU A 33 -1.91 10.07 -6.07
CA LEU A 33 -1.40 11.30 -6.69
C LEU A 33 -0.58 11.04 -7.97
N TYR A 34 -0.66 11.95 -8.94
CA TYR A 34 0.20 11.90 -10.13
C TYR A 34 1.58 12.52 -9.83
N ARG A 35 2.65 12.00 -10.45
CA ARG A 35 4.06 12.43 -10.25
C ARG A 35 4.34 13.92 -10.50
N THR A 36 3.43 14.65 -11.15
CA THR A 36 3.60 16.06 -11.49
C THR A 36 3.25 17.03 -10.35
N MET A 37 2.79 16.53 -9.20
CA MET A 37 2.46 17.36 -8.03
C MET A 37 3.69 17.50 -7.09
N GLU A 38 4.00 18.74 -6.68
CA GLU A 38 5.12 19.14 -5.79
C GLU A 38 5.07 18.51 -4.37
N PRO A 39 6.16 18.63 -3.57
CA PRO A 39 6.89 17.47 -3.06
C PRO A 39 5.98 16.50 -2.29
N VAL A 40 5.81 15.33 -2.89
CA VAL A 40 5.00 14.24 -2.37
C VAL A 40 5.95 13.12 -1.91
N ALA A 41 5.73 12.56 -0.74
CA ALA A 41 6.39 11.31 -0.37
C ALA A 41 5.80 10.18 -1.23
N ILE A 42 6.52 9.84 -2.30
CA ILE A 42 6.11 8.83 -3.29
C ILE A 42 6.87 7.51 -3.14
N LYS A 43 7.79 7.41 -2.17
CA LYS A 43 8.70 6.28 -2.03
C LYS A 43 8.53 5.60 -0.68
N TRP A 44 8.38 4.28 -0.71
CA TRP A 44 8.15 3.43 0.44
C TRP A 44 9.22 2.33 0.49
N GLU A 45 9.83 2.12 1.64
CA GLU A 45 10.70 0.99 1.89
C GLU A 45 9.86 -0.27 2.15
N LEU A 46 9.96 -1.23 1.24
CA LEU A 46 9.39 -2.57 1.36
C LEU A 46 10.38 -3.51 2.04
N LYS A 47 10.00 -4.10 3.17
CA LYS A 47 10.75 -5.16 3.86
C LYS A 47 9.87 -6.37 4.10
N TYR A 48 10.37 -7.57 3.81
CA TYR A 48 9.64 -8.80 4.10
C TYR A 48 9.87 -9.25 5.55
N VAL A 49 8.77 -9.59 6.22
CA VAL A 49 8.77 -10.24 7.53
C VAL A 49 8.72 -11.75 7.36
N ASP A 50 7.94 -12.22 6.38
CA ASP A 50 7.83 -13.63 6.03
C ASP A 50 7.73 -13.79 4.50
N GLU A 51 8.57 -14.66 3.94
CA GLU A 51 8.64 -15.01 2.51
C GLU A 51 8.22 -16.46 2.22
N SER A 52 7.78 -17.21 3.22
CA SER A 52 7.55 -18.66 3.14
C SER A 52 6.26 -19.07 2.43
N THR A 53 5.37 -18.12 2.13
CA THR A 53 4.03 -18.37 1.59
C THR A 53 3.83 -17.80 0.18
N ASP A 54 2.80 -18.30 -0.52
CA ASP A 54 2.34 -17.76 -1.82
C ASP A 54 1.80 -16.32 -1.71
N GLU A 55 1.63 -15.83 -0.48
CA GLU A 55 1.38 -14.45 -0.10
C GLU A 55 2.58 -14.00 0.73
N ARG A 56 3.16 -12.83 0.50
CA ARG A 56 4.32 -12.38 1.30
C ARG A 56 3.88 -11.39 2.36
N VAL A 57 4.38 -11.54 3.58
CA VAL A 57 4.13 -10.60 4.66
C VAL A 57 5.24 -9.54 4.64
N CYS A 58 4.87 -8.28 4.59
CA CYS A 58 5.81 -7.17 4.48
C CYS A 58 5.39 -5.95 5.31
N THR A 59 6.35 -5.07 5.56
CA THR A 59 6.11 -3.70 6.04
C THR A 59 6.36 -2.71 4.91
N LEU A 60 5.66 -1.59 4.94
CA LEU A 60 5.85 -0.46 4.02
C LEU A 60 6.18 0.77 4.87
N THR A 61 7.46 1.11 4.96
CA THR A 61 7.96 2.20 5.82
C THR A 61 8.24 3.44 4.98
N ASP A 62 7.98 4.61 5.55
CA ASP A 62 8.46 5.85 4.93
C ASP A 62 10.00 5.87 4.93
N ILE A 63 10.62 6.42 3.90
CA ILE A 63 12.09 6.54 3.85
C ILE A 63 12.59 7.78 4.60
N ASP A 64 11.72 8.78 4.78
CA ASP A 64 12.03 10.06 5.39
C ASP A 64 11.62 10.10 6.88
N SER A 65 10.90 9.08 7.36
CA SER A 65 10.51 8.92 8.77
C SER A 65 10.54 7.44 9.19
N GLU A 66 10.57 7.15 10.48
CA GLU A 66 10.47 5.77 10.98
C GLU A 66 9.01 5.24 11.01
N ASP A 67 8.05 6.05 10.55
CA ASP A 67 6.64 5.66 10.47
C ASP A 67 6.38 4.69 9.31
N CYS A 68 5.33 3.89 9.45
CA CYS A 68 4.89 2.95 8.42
C CYS A 68 3.51 3.29 7.88
N LEU A 69 3.18 2.72 6.72
CA LEU A 69 1.80 2.69 6.25
C LEU A 69 1.01 1.66 7.04
N GLY A 70 -0.10 2.10 7.61
CA GLY A 70 -1.01 1.28 8.38
C GLY A 70 -2.42 1.85 8.40
N VAL A 71 -3.29 1.22 9.18
CA VAL A 71 -4.65 1.70 9.44
C VAL A 71 -4.90 1.74 10.95
N ALA A 72 -5.69 2.71 11.42
CA ALA A 72 -6.01 2.80 12.85
C ALA A 72 -6.87 1.62 13.35
N SER A 73 -7.62 0.99 12.45
CA SER A 73 -8.41 -0.22 12.70
C SER A 73 -8.57 -0.99 11.39
N VAL A 74 -8.54 -2.32 11.43
CA VAL A 74 -8.70 -3.18 10.25
C VAL A 74 -10.19 -3.40 9.98
N GLN A 75 -10.82 -2.41 9.34
CA GLN A 75 -12.22 -2.44 8.92
C GLN A 75 -12.41 -1.56 7.66
N SER A 76 -13.49 -1.77 6.91
CA SER A 76 -13.77 -1.02 5.68
C SER A 76 -13.81 0.50 5.89
N ASN A 77 -13.41 1.24 4.86
CA ASN A 77 -13.37 2.71 4.78
C ASN A 77 -12.36 3.38 5.73
N MET A 78 -11.42 2.63 6.29
CA MET A 78 -10.32 3.20 7.05
C MET A 78 -9.23 3.69 6.09
N PRO A 79 -8.76 4.94 6.21
CA PRO A 79 -7.68 5.46 5.38
C PRO A 79 -6.36 4.80 5.75
N VAL A 80 -5.56 4.50 4.74
CA VAL A 80 -4.15 4.15 4.93
C VAL A 80 -3.39 5.43 5.26
N GLN A 81 -2.57 5.40 6.30
CA GLN A 81 -1.88 6.57 6.79
C GLN A 81 -0.51 6.22 7.39
N ARG A 82 0.37 7.21 7.51
CA ARG A 82 1.58 7.14 8.35
C ARG A 82 1.17 6.91 9.80
N MET A 83 1.76 5.90 10.41
CA MET A 83 1.58 5.64 11.82
C MET A 83 2.70 4.79 12.43
N SER A 84 2.73 4.82 13.75
CA SER A 84 3.49 3.92 14.62
C SER A 84 2.53 3.31 15.67
N PRO A 85 2.74 2.06 16.11
CA PRO A 85 3.83 1.14 15.74
C PRO A 85 3.69 0.53 14.33
N THR A 86 4.76 -0.13 13.86
CA THR A 86 4.81 -0.78 12.54
C THR A 86 3.69 -1.79 12.35
N GLN A 87 3.03 -1.75 11.18
CA GLN A 87 2.03 -2.74 10.79
C GLN A 87 2.47 -3.57 9.57
N GLU A 88 1.98 -4.79 9.53
CA GLU A 88 2.23 -5.73 8.45
C GLU A 88 1.10 -5.70 7.42
N TRP A 89 1.49 -5.88 6.16
CA TRP A 89 0.63 -6.08 5.01
C TRP A 89 0.95 -7.41 4.36
N LYS A 90 -0.06 -8.01 3.74
CA LYS A 90 0.11 -9.15 2.85
C LYS A 90 0.11 -8.67 1.40
N LEU A 91 1.04 -9.20 0.62
CA LEU A 91 1.09 -9.06 -0.83
C LEU A 91 0.61 -10.34 -1.48
N LYS A 92 -0.33 -10.21 -2.42
CA LYS A 92 -0.81 -11.30 -3.27
C LYS A 92 -0.71 -10.90 -4.72
N ARG A 93 -0.14 -11.77 -5.56
CA ARG A 93 -0.03 -11.54 -7.00
C ARG A 93 -1.42 -11.47 -7.64
N THR A 94 -1.61 -10.51 -8.54
CA THR A 94 -2.75 -10.40 -9.45
C THR A 94 -2.26 -10.55 -10.89
N ASP A 95 -3.17 -10.49 -11.87
CA ASP A 95 -2.80 -10.58 -13.29
C ASP A 95 -1.96 -9.37 -13.76
N GLU A 96 -2.07 -8.23 -13.08
CA GLU A 96 -1.45 -6.95 -13.51
C GLU A 96 -0.45 -6.38 -12.49
N GLY A 97 -0.33 -6.98 -11.30
CA GLY A 97 0.52 -6.47 -10.23
C GLY A 97 0.32 -7.23 -8.93
N PHE A 98 0.12 -6.49 -7.84
CA PHE A 98 -0.07 -7.04 -6.50
C PHE A 98 -1.23 -6.37 -5.78
N ALA A 99 -2.03 -7.16 -5.07
CA ALA A 99 -2.95 -6.65 -4.07
C ALA A 99 -2.21 -6.47 -2.74
N ILE A 100 -2.52 -5.40 -2.02
CA ILE A 100 -1.98 -5.08 -0.69
C ILE A 100 -3.15 -5.12 0.29
N TYR A 101 -3.08 -5.96 1.32
CA TYR A 101 -4.22 -6.20 2.20
C TYR A 101 -3.82 -6.68 3.60
N GLN A 102 -4.78 -6.61 4.51
CA GLN A 102 -4.74 -7.25 5.84
C GLN A 102 -5.91 -8.23 5.96
N VAL A 103 -5.78 -9.18 6.89
CA VAL A 103 -6.86 -10.12 7.23
C VAL A 103 -7.22 -9.92 8.70
N ALA A 104 -8.49 -9.66 8.98
CA ALA A 104 -9.02 -9.57 10.34
C ALA A 104 -10.35 -10.33 10.40
N ASN A 105 -10.49 -11.22 11.39
CA ASN A 105 -11.67 -12.08 11.56
C ASN A 105 -12.05 -12.84 10.27
N ASP A 106 -11.06 -13.43 9.61
CA ASP A 106 -11.19 -14.15 8.32
C ASP A 106 -11.67 -13.30 7.12
N ILE A 107 -11.77 -11.98 7.29
CA ILE A 107 -12.15 -11.03 6.24
C ILE A 107 -10.90 -10.35 5.67
N THR A 108 -10.81 -10.29 4.34
CA THR A 108 -9.73 -9.60 3.62
C THR A 108 -10.10 -8.13 3.40
N TYR A 109 -9.28 -7.23 3.92
CA TYR A 109 -9.39 -5.79 3.74
C TYR A 109 -8.22 -5.28 2.89
N ALA A 110 -8.51 -4.93 1.64
CA ALA A 110 -7.50 -4.58 0.65
C ALA A 110 -7.50 -3.08 0.36
N TRP A 111 -6.34 -2.56 -0.02
CA TRP A 111 -6.18 -1.20 -0.52
C TRP A 111 -7.10 -0.98 -1.72
N SER A 112 -7.86 0.10 -1.65
CA SER A 112 -8.84 0.51 -2.63
C SER A 112 -8.74 2.02 -2.84
N LEU A 113 -8.71 2.40 -4.10
CA LEU A 113 -8.74 3.77 -4.55
C LEU A 113 -9.82 3.93 -5.63
N SER A 114 -10.75 4.86 -5.42
CA SER A 114 -11.84 5.14 -6.35
C SER A 114 -11.40 6.04 -7.51
N GLN A 115 -10.70 7.14 -7.18
CA GLN A 115 -10.18 8.10 -8.16
C GLN A 115 -8.88 8.73 -7.68
N ALA A 116 -8.13 9.34 -8.61
CA ALA A 116 -6.93 10.10 -8.25
C ALA A 116 -7.29 11.35 -7.43
N GLY A 117 -6.45 11.71 -6.47
CA GLY A 117 -6.68 12.78 -5.50
C GLY A 117 -7.53 12.39 -4.30
N GLU A 118 -8.01 11.14 -4.23
CA GLU A 118 -8.69 10.62 -3.05
C GLU A 118 -7.77 9.79 -2.15
N PRO A 119 -8.13 9.65 -0.87
CA PRO A 119 -7.47 8.72 0.04
C PRO A 119 -7.51 7.28 -0.47
N VAL A 120 -6.42 6.56 -0.26
CA VAL A 120 -6.39 5.10 -0.33
C VAL A 120 -7.03 4.58 0.94
N LEU A 121 -8.13 3.84 0.79
CA LEU A 121 -8.86 3.22 1.89
C LEU A 121 -8.59 1.72 1.90
N ILE A 122 -8.77 1.06 3.03
CA ILE A 122 -8.99 -0.39 3.03
C ILE A 122 -10.48 -0.69 2.88
N SER A 123 -10.80 -1.72 2.10
CA SER A 123 -12.18 -2.17 1.89
C SER A 123 -12.25 -3.68 1.84
N GLU A 124 -13.33 -4.23 2.38
CA GLU A 124 -13.75 -5.60 2.08
C GLU A 124 -14.23 -5.64 0.63
N SER A 125 -13.34 -5.96 -0.30
CA SER A 125 -13.65 -5.90 -1.72
C SER A 125 -13.05 -7.05 -2.50
N MET A 126 -13.88 -7.61 -3.38
CA MET A 126 -13.52 -8.44 -4.52
C MET A 126 -14.17 -7.81 -5.75
N PRO A 127 -13.45 -7.55 -6.85
CA PRO A 127 -12.05 -7.95 -7.09
C PRO A 127 -11.02 -7.06 -6.37
N LEU A 128 -9.87 -7.67 -6.03
CA LEU A 128 -8.73 -6.96 -5.47
C LEU A 128 -8.12 -6.00 -6.50
N GLN A 129 -7.73 -4.80 -6.04
CA GLN A 129 -7.06 -3.81 -6.88
C GLN A 129 -5.56 -4.14 -7.04
N SER A 130 -5.04 -3.92 -8.24
CA SER A 130 -3.64 -4.20 -8.59
C SER A 130 -2.76 -2.96 -8.42
N TRP A 131 -1.67 -3.12 -7.69
CA TRP A 131 -0.63 -2.11 -7.46
C TRP A 131 0.72 -2.62 -8.00
N ALA A 132 1.49 -1.73 -8.62
CA ALA A 132 2.82 -2.01 -9.15
C ALA A 132 3.90 -1.34 -8.29
N PHE A 133 5.00 -2.05 -8.06
CA PHE A 133 6.17 -1.55 -7.35
C PHE A 133 7.23 -1.15 -8.38
N GLU A 134 7.49 0.16 -8.52
CA GLU A 134 8.41 0.76 -9.50
C GLU A 134 9.67 1.35 -8.87
#